data_AF-A0A968MI67-F1
#
_entry.id   AF-A0A968MI67-F1
#
_cell.length_a   1.000
_cell.length_b   1.000
_cell.length_c   1.000
_cell.angle_alpha   90.00
_cell.angle_beta   90.00
_cell.angle_gamma   90.00
#
_symmetry.space_group_name_H-M   'P 1'
#
loop_
_entity.id
_entity.type
_entity.pdbx_description
1 polymer ?
#
loop_
_entity_poly.entity_id
_entity_poly.type
_entity_poly.pdbx_seq_one_letter_code
_entity_poly.pdbx_strand_id
1 'polypeptide(L)'
;MEVVDEFGNTVPDDTIQIKLSVNEKGELAGIGSACPDCMASFKKPEVKVYKGKALAVVRPAVGVTAGIIKVMAESKGMDSVELEIKMH
;
A
#
# COMPACT_ATOMS: atom_id res chain seq x y z
N MET A 1 2.33 -1.09 -5.58
CA MET A 1 2.43 0.38 -5.46
C MET A 1 3.77 0.78 -6.02
N GLU A 2 3.78 1.79 -6.86
CA GLU A 2 4.98 2.30 -7.53
C GLU A 2 5.03 3.80 -7.33
N VAL A 3 6.21 4.31 -7.02
CA VAL A 3 6.46 5.75 -6.88
C VAL A 3 6.95 6.24 -8.23
N VAL A 4 6.19 7.16 -8.82
CA VAL A 4 6.48 7.71 -10.14
C VAL A 4 6.70 9.21 -10.07
N ASP A 5 7.55 9.73 -10.95
CA ASP A 5 7.70 11.16 -11.18
C ASP A 5 6.51 11.74 -11.98
N GLU A 6 6.54 13.05 -12.22
CA GLU A 6 5.53 13.78 -13.00
C GLU A 6 5.39 13.27 -14.45
N PHE A 7 6.39 12.56 -14.96
CA PHE A 7 6.43 11.96 -16.29
C PHE A 7 6.01 10.48 -16.29
N GLY A 8 5.66 9.92 -15.12
CA GLY A 8 5.25 8.53 -14.95
C GLY A 8 6.40 7.52 -14.84
N ASN A 9 7.65 7.97 -14.71
CA ASN A 9 8.80 7.08 -14.56
C ASN A 9 8.96 6.65 -13.09
N THR A 10 9.19 5.36 -12.86
CA THR A 10 9.47 4.86 -11.51
C THR A 10 10.76 5.49 -10.95
N VAL A 11 10.71 6.00 -9.73
CA VAL A 11 11.87 6.60 -9.04
C VAL A 11 12.55 5.54 -8.16
N PRO A 12 13.67 4.91 -8.59
CA PRO A 12 14.26 3.78 -7.87
C PRO A 12 14.96 4.19 -6.58
N ASP A 13 15.52 5.39 -6.50
CA ASP A 13 16.22 5.87 -5.31
C ASP A 13 15.28 6.37 -4.20
N ASP A 14 13.97 6.31 -4.44
CA ASP A 14 13.02 6.83 -3.48
C ASP A 14 12.87 5.89 -2.28
N THR A 15 12.94 6.50 -1.10
CA THR A 15 12.89 5.84 0.21
C THR A 15 11.72 6.36 1.05
N ILE A 16 10.74 7.00 0.42
CA ILE A 16 9.54 7.50 1.08
C ILE A 16 8.80 6.42 1.88
N GLN A 17 8.11 6.89 2.91
CA GLN A 17 7.22 6.08 3.72
C GLN A 17 5.80 6.23 3.19
N ILE A 18 5.18 5.10 2.83
CA ILE A 18 3.77 5.03 2.44
C ILE A 18 2.99 4.49 3.63
N LYS A 19 1.91 5.19 3.99
CA LYS A 19 0.89 4.74 4.93
C LYS A 19 -0.32 4.22 4.16
N LEU A 20 -0.86 3.09 4.59
CA LEU A 20 -2.06 2.49 4.02
C LEU A 20 -3.24 2.54 4.97
N SER A 21 -4.41 2.87 4.44
CA SER A 21 -5.68 2.76 5.16
C SER A 21 -6.61 1.86 4.36
N VAL A 22 -7.21 0.86 5.01
CA VAL A 22 -8.19 -0.04 4.41
C VAL A 22 -9.51 0.16 5.15
N ASN A 23 -10.62 0.27 4.42
CA ASN A 23 -11.94 0.35 5.06
C ASN A 23 -12.33 -0.96 5.75
N GLU A 24 -13.33 -0.92 6.63
CA GLU A 24 -13.81 -2.05 7.44
C GLU A 24 -14.26 -3.30 6.66
N LYS A 25 -14.44 -3.20 5.34
CA LYS A 25 -14.75 -4.35 4.46
C LYS A 25 -13.54 -5.19 4.09
N GLY A 26 -12.33 -4.66 4.27
CA GLY A 26 -11.08 -5.35 4.04
C GLY A 26 -10.14 -5.28 5.23
N GLU A 27 -9.15 -6.14 5.25
CA GLU A 27 -8.06 -6.09 6.21
C GLU A 27 -6.71 -6.25 5.51
N LEU A 28 -5.69 -5.57 6.05
CA LEU A 28 -4.32 -5.67 5.58
C LEU A 28 -3.74 -7.01 6.07
N ALA A 29 -3.61 -7.98 5.16
CA ALA A 29 -2.99 -9.27 5.44
C ALA A 29 -1.46 -9.17 5.56
N GLY A 30 -0.85 -8.20 4.87
CA GLY A 30 0.57 -7.89 4.98
C GLY A 30 1.00 -6.74 4.08
N ILE A 31 2.13 -6.13 4.42
CA ILE A 31 2.75 -5.06 3.63
C ILE A 31 4.27 -5.24 3.62
N GLY A 32 4.94 -4.93 2.51
CA GLY A 32 6.39 -5.03 2.41
C GLY A 32 6.95 -4.50 1.09
N SER A 33 8.24 -4.20 1.06
CA SER A 33 8.94 -3.65 -0.11
C SER A 33 10.13 -4.52 -0.57
N ALA A 34 10.30 -5.71 0.02
CA ALA A 34 11.44 -6.61 -0.22
C ALA A 34 12.82 -5.97 0.03
N CYS A 35 12.89 -4.89 0.82
CA CYS A 35 14.16 -4.34 1.29
C CYS A 35 14.85 -5.34 2.23
N PRO A 36 16.06 -5.85 1.88
CA PRO A 36 16.76 -6.86 2.70
C PRO A 36 17.23 -6.30 4.05
N ASP A 37 17.54 -5.00 4.11
CA ASP A 37 18.10 -4.34 5.29
C ASP A 37 17.06 -3.54 6.09
N CYS A 38 15.79 -3.52 5.66
CA CYS A 38 14.72 -2.77 6.32
C CYS A 38 13.80 -3.73 7.08
N MET A 39 14.16 -4.09 8.30
CA MET A 39 13.24 -4.82 9.19
C MET A 39 12.10 -3.91 9.65
N ALA A 40 11.03 -3.84 8.87
CA ALA A 40 9.77 -3.21 9.23
C ALA A 40 8.75 -4.27 9.67
N SER A 41 7.81 -3.88 10.54
CA SER A 41 6.73 -4.78 10.95
C SER A 41 5.74 -4.96 9.80
N PHE A 42 5.61 -6.19 9.30
CA PHE A 42 4.69 -6.55 8.20
C PHE A 42 3.20 -6.33 8.50
N LYS A 43 2.86 -6.05 9.76
CA LYS A 43 1.48 -5.81 10.24
C LYS A 43 1.18 -4.34 10.48
N LYS A 44 2.19 -3.45 10.45
CA LYS A 44 1.93 -2.02 10.53
C LYS A 44 1.39 -1.55 9.18
N PRO A 45 0.42 -0.63 9.15
CA PRO A 45 -0.10 -0.05 7.91
C PRO A 45 0.89 0.94 7.27
N GLU A 46 2.19 0.68 7.35
CA GLU A 46 3.25 1.59 6.92
C GLU A 46 4.38 0.76 6.30
N VAL A 47 4.85 1.19 5.12
CA VAL A 47 5.95 0.56 4.40
C VAL A 47 6.88 1.61 3.84
N LYS A 48 8.18 1.38 4.01
CA LYS A 48 9.20 2.15 3.33
C LYS A 48 9.38 1.58 1.92
N VAL A 49 9.26 2.43 0.91
CA VAL A 49 9.47 2.03 -0.49
C VAL A 49 10.93 1.61 -0.68
N TYR A 50 11.14 0.59 -1.52
CA TYR A 50 12.46 0.12 -1.88
C TYR A 50 12.52 -0.06 -3.40
N LYS A 51 13.51 0.57 -4.04
CA LYS A 51 13.63 0.58 -5.51
C LYS A 51 12.37 1.10 -6.21
N GLY A 52 11.74 2.12 -5.63
CA GLY A 52 10.50 2.72 -6.14
C GLY A 52 9.25 1.85 -6.03
N LYS A 53 9.31 0.70 -5.35
CA LYS A 53 8.18 -0.23 -5.22
C LYS A 53 7.86 -0.62 -3.79
N ALA A 54 6.57 -0.88 -3.56
CA ALA A 54 6.06 -1.50 -2.36
C ALA A 54 4.81 -2.35 -2.68
N LEU A 55 4.59 -3.39 -1.89
CA LEU A 55 3.51 -4.35 -2.04
C LEU A 55 2.64 -4.37 -0.78
N ALA A 56 1.33 -4.40 -0.99
CA ALA A 56 0.34 -4.61 0.04
C ALA A 56 -0.57 -5.75 -0.36
N VAL A 57 -0.88 -6.62 0.59
CA VAL A 57 -1.82 -7.73 0.42
C VAL A 57 -3.02 -7.41 1.28
N VAL A 58 -4.15 -7.20 0.60
CA VAL A 58 -5.44 -6.94 1.25
C VAL A 58 -6.33 -8.13 1.00
N ARG A 59 -7.09 -8.52 2.02
CA ARG A 59 -8.10 -9.57 1.93
C ARG A 59 -9.42 -9.08 2.52
N PRO A 60 -10.54 -9.73 2.21
CA PRO A 60 -11.81 -9.41 2.85
C PRO A 60 -11.73 -9.58 4.37
N ALA A 61 -12.41 -8.70 5.11
CA ALA A 61 -12.57 -8.89 6.54
C ALA A 61 -13.41 -10.14 6.83
N VAL A 62 -13.24 -10.72 8.03
CA VAL A 62 -13.98 -11.92 8.43
C VAL A 62 -15.49 -11.67 8.36
N GLY A 63 -16.21 -12.51 7.62
CA GLY A 63 -17.67 -12.39 7.42
C GLY A 63 -18.10 -11.46 6.29
N VAL A 64 -17.16 -10.81 5.58
CA VAL A 64 -17.44 -10.00 4.40
C VAL A 64 -17.29 -10.84 3.14
N THR A 65 -18.40 -11.06 2.43
CA THR A 65 -18.43 -11.85 1.19
C THR A 65 -18.68 -11.00 -0.06
N ALA A 66 -19.23 -9.80 0.07
CA ALA A 66 -19.51 -8.89 -1.04
C ALA A 66 -19.35 -7.42 -0.64
N GLY A 67 -19.03 -6.56 -1.60
CA GLY A 67 -18.90 -5.12 -1.39
C GLY A 67 -17.69 -4.50 -2.08
N ILE A 68 -17.26 -3.34 -1.58
CA ILE A 68 -16.12 -2.59 -2.11
C ILE A 68 -15.12 -2.39 -0.98
N ILE A 69 -13.91 -2.91 -1.15
CA ILE A 69 -12.77 -2.61 -0.30
C ILE A 69 -12.13 -1.33 -0.84
N LYS A 70 -12.00 -0.30 0.01
CA LYS A 70 -11.29 0.93 -0.30
C LYS A 70 -9.90 0.86 0.32
N VAL A 71 -8.87 1.04 -0.50
CA VAL A 71 -7.47 1.08 -0.08
C VAL A 71 -6.92 2.46 -0.41
N MET A 72 -6.52 3.21 0.60
CA MET A 72 -5.92 4.52 0.46
C MET A 72 -4.42 4.44 0.76
N ALA A 73 -3.61 5.00 -0.13
CA ALA A 73 -2.17 5.13 0.04
C ALA A 73 -1.79 6.60 0.18
N GLU A 74 -1.07 6.93 1.24
CA GLU A 74 -0.67 8.29 1.59
C GLU A 74 0.85 8.35 1.83
N SER A 75 1.50 9.40 1.36
CA SER A 75 2.89 9.69 1.71
C SER A 75 3.07 11.18 1.94
N LYS A 76 4.08 11.54 2.75
CA LYS A 76 4.36 12.94 3.05
C LYS A 76 4.94 13.63 1.83
N GLY A 77 4.24 14.64 1.31
CA GLY A 77 4.70 15.42 0.16
C GLY A 77 4.30 14.84 -1.21
N MET A 78 3.39 13.86 -1.23
CA MET A 78 2.77 13.33 -2.45
C MET A 78 1.25 13.34 -2.33
N ASP A 79 0.57 13.33 -3.47
CA ASP A 79 -0.88 13.17 -3.50
C ASP A 79 -1.27 11.77 -3.02
N SER A 80 -2.40 11.70 -2.29
CA SER A 80 -2.96 10.43 -1.86
C SER A 80 -3.69 9.74 -3.03
N VAL A 81 -3.61 8.42 -3.05
CA VAL A 81 -4.25 7.59 -4.08
C VAL A 81 -5.23 6.64 -3.42
N GLU A 82 -6.45 6.55 -3.95
CA GLU A 82 -7.45 5.58 -3.52
C GLU A 82 -7.66 4.52 -4.62
N LEU A 83 -7.76 3.25 -4.20
CA LEU A 83 -8.11 2.12 -5.03
C LEU A 83 -9.35 1.43 -4.47
N GLU A 84 -10.32 1.16 -5.34
CA GLU A 84 -11.52 0.39 -5.00
C GLU A 84 -11.42 -1.02 -5.58
N ILE A 85 -11.59 -2.03 -4.71
CA ILE A 85 -11.61 -3.44 -5.10
C ILE A 85 -13.03 -3.97 -4.87
N LYS A 86 -13.73 -4.28 -5.96
CA LYS A 86 -15.09 -4.80 -5.91
C LYS A 86 -15.10 -6.33 -5.75
N MET A 87 -15.82 -6.80 -4.73
CA MET A 87 -16.09 -8.21 -4.46
C MET A 87 -17.55 -8.51 -4.78
N HIS A 88 -17.80 -9.60 -5.52
CA HIS A 88 -19.14 -10.07 -5.89
C HIS A 88 -19.50 -11.32 -5.10
#